data_AF-A0A950W151-F1
#
_entry.id   AF-A0A950W151-F1
#
_cell.length_a   1.000
_cell.length_b   1.000
_cell.length_c   1.000
_cell.angle_alpha   90.00
_cell.angle_beta   90.00
_cell.angle_gamma   90.00
#
_symmetry.space_group_name_H-M   'P 1'
#
loop_
_entity.id
_entity.type
_entity.pdbx_description
1 polymer ?
#
loop_
_entity_poly.entity_id
_entity_poly.type
_entity_poly.pdbx_seq_one_letter_code
_entity_poly.pdbx_strand_id
1 'polypeptide(L)'
;MADHITVSGDARLDSRGHQPFCATGTGETGAVRLVGASVTGHLSLTGAELTNHAGPAVFADLLSVKGATYLDGRLHATRGLRLWGAMLTGQLSMEGAKIETHVLADHQEPGSAAAVWLSSATIGRLVLRGATLSSDTGSALIGDYLTVRGDAFVWEPRDSNFPARGASELGTLCLPGAHVAGQLTLRGSELTNSSSKDEPGPALLLDEAEIQGDVLIDEAFTAIAPSSSAAVSFDQRSDRKAAPLHAAAEEPTTAAPQPRPHQPDGGHVRAARRRAAPR
;
A
#
# COMPACT_ATOMS: atom_id res chain seq x y z
N MET A 1 12.04 12.83 -19.59
CA MET A 1 10.68 12.42 -20.03
C MET A 1 10.82 11.26 -20.99
N ALA A 2 10.07 10.18 -20.79
CA ALA A 2 10.14 8.96 -21.60
C ALA A 2 8.74 8.35 -21.83
N ASP A 3 7.78 9.19 -22.16
CA ASP A 3 6.40 8.78 -22.42
C ASP A 3 6.35 7.88 -23.65
N HIS A 4 5.56 6.81 -23.58
CA HIS A 4 5.38 5.84 -24.66
C HIS A 4 6.66 5.21 -25.20
N ILE A 5 7.80 5.33 -24.47
CA ILE A 5 9.04 4.68 -24.88
C ILE A 5 8.86 3.17 -24.89
N THR A 6 9.45 2.50 -25.87
CA THR A 6 9.52 1.04 -25.91
C THR A 6 10.97 0.61 -25.67
N VAL A 7 11.19 -0.22 -24.66
CA VAL A 7 12.47 -0.82 -24.31
C VAL A 7 12.37 -2.33 -24.55
N SER A 8 13.10 -2.85 -25.53
CA SER A 8 13.11 -4.28 -25.90
C SER A 8 13.87 -5.19 -24.94
N GLY A 9 14.41 -4.66 -23.84
CA GLY A 9 15.13 -5.38 -22.81
C GLY A 9 14.88 -4.78 -21.43
N ASP A 10 15.89 -4.80 -20.56
CA ASP A 10 15.79 -4.21 -19.23
C ASP A 10 15.92 -2.68 -19.27
N ALA A 11 15.08 -2.00 -18.50
CA ALA A 11 15.22 -0.57 -18.17
C ALA A 11 15.73 -0.44 -16.73
N ARG A 12 16.87 0.23 -16.54
CA ARG A 12 17.53 0.32 -15.23
C ARG A 12 17.83 1.77 -14.88
N LEU A 13 17.29 2.21 -13.76
CA LEU A 13 17.52 3.46 -13.06
C LEU A 13 17.94 3.12 -11.61
N ASP A 14 18.85 2.15 -11.47
CA ASP A 14 19.31 1.62 -10.19
C ASP A 14 20.67 2.19 -9.75
N SER A 15 20.97 2.06 -8.46
CA SER A 15 22.30 2.41 -7.93
C SER A 15 23.35 1.44 -8.47
N ARG A 16 24.23 1.89 -9.37
CA ARG A 16 25.41 1.12 -9.78
C ARG A 16 26.66 1.64 -9.06
N GLY A 17 27.18 0.85 -8.12
CA GLY A 17 28.39 1.20 -7.35
C GLY A 17 28.07 1.93 -6.04
N HIS A 18 28.85 2.97 -5.71
CA HIS A 18 28.76 3.68 -4.43
C HIS A 18 27.76 4.85 -4.43
N GLN A 19 27.14 5.19 -5.56
CA GLN A 19 26.21 6.33 -5.66
C GLN A 19 24.82 5.90 -6.11
N PRO A 20 23.76 6.35 -5.43
CA PRO A 20 22.38 6.11 -5.85
C PRO A 20 22.07 6.86 -7.15
N PHE A 21 21.10 6.35 -7.92
CA PHE A 21 20.49 7.13 -8.98
C PHE A 21 19.60 8.20 -8.32
N CYS A 22 19.92 9.49 -8.54
CA CYS A 22 19.14 10.61 -7.99
C CYS A 22 18.39 11.33 -9.11
N ALA A 23 17.10 11.59 -8.92
CA ALA A 23 16.31 12.43 -9.82
C ALA A 23 15.43 13.40 -9.03
N THR A 24 15.49 14.68 -9.40
CA THR A 24 14.67 15.74 -8.81
C THR A 24 13.80 16.42 -9.88
N GLY A 25 12.51 16.53 -9.61
CA GLY A 25 11.54 17.25 -10.45
C GLY A 25 10.89 18.42 -9.70
N THR A 26 10.32 19.36 -10.44
CA THR A 26 9.50 20.45 -9.89
C THR A 26 8.10 20.53 -10.49
N GLY A 27 7.81 19.73 -11.53
CA GLY A 27 6.55 19.77 -12.27
C GLY A 27 5.53 18.72 -11.82
N GLU A 28 4.30 18.86 -12.29
CA GLU A 28 3.21 17.91 -12.03
C GLU A 28 3.43 16.54 -12.69
N THR A 29 4.35 16.47 -13.64
CA THR A 29 4.55 15.28 -14.49
C THR A 29 5.50 14.23 -13.92
N GLY A 30 6.01 14.45 -12.71
CA GLY A 30 6.93 13.56 -12.02
C GLY A 30 8.42 13.83 -12.26
N ALA A 31 9.26 13.40 -11.33
CA ALA A 31 10.72 13.43 -11.49
C ALA A 31 11.18 12.35 -12.49
N VAL A 32 10.58 11.17 -12.42
CA VAL A 32 10.70 10.10 -13.42
C VAL A 32 9.34 9.90 -14.08
N ARG A 33 9.29 10.06 -15.40
CA ARG A 33 8.06 9.97 -16.19
C ARG A 33 8.14 8.84 -17.20
N LEU A 34 7.27 7.84 -17.03
CA LEU A 34 7.18 6.59 -17.80
C LEU A 34 5.74 6.31 -18.26
N VAL A 35 4.93 7.36 -18.44
CA VAL A 35 3.52 7.23 -18.80
C VAL A 35 3.38 6.48 -20.13
N GLY A 36 2.60 5.40 -20.13
CA GLY A 36 2.36 4.56 -21.31
C GLY A 36 3.61 3.88 -21.87
N ALA A 37 4.74 3.88 -21.14
CA ALA A 37 5.95 3.20 -21.57
C ALA A 37 5.77 1.67 -21.60
N SER A 38 6.55 1.00 -22.43
CA SER A 38 6.58 -0.46 -22.54
C SER A 38 7.99 -0.99 -22.36
N VAL A 39 8.18 -1.93 -21.42
CA VAL A 39 9.44 -2.61 -21.14
C VAL A 39 9.22 -4.11 -21.29
N THR A 40 9.89 -4.75 -22.24
CA THR A 40 9.76 -6.20 -22.45
C THR A 40 10.61 -7.02 -21.48
N GLY A 41 11.66 -6.43 -20.90
CA GLY A 41 12.44 -7.01 -19.80
C GLY A 41 11.99 -6.52 -18.43
N HIS A 42 12.94 -6.34 -17.52
CA HIS A 42 12.74 -5.84 -16.17
C HIS A 42 12.81 -4.31 -16.10
N LEU A 43 12.07 -3.71 -15.17
CA LEU A 43 12.25 -2.32 -14.77
C LEU A 43 12.87 -2.29 -13.37
N SER A 44 14.01 -1.63 -13.20
CA SER A 44 14.71 -1.53 -11.91
C SER A 44 14.92 -0.07 -11.53
N LEU A 45 14.40 0.34 -10.38
CA LEU A 45 14.71 1.60 -9.69
C LEU A 45 15.33 1.33 -8.31
N THR A 46 15.90 0.14 -8.11
CA THR A 46 16.46 -0.29 -6.83
C THR A 46 17.47 0.72 -6.28
N GLY A 47 17.25 1.17 -5.04
CA GLY A 47 18.12 2.11 -4.35
C GLY A 47 18.12 3.54 -4.90
N ALA A 48 17.15 3.93 -5.74
CA ALA A 48 17.05 5.28 -6.29
C ALA A 48 16.52 6.30 -5.26
N GLU A 49 17.00 7.54 -5.36
CA GLU A 49 16.49 8.68 -4.61
C GLU A 49 15.71 9.59 -5.56
N LEU A 50 14.39 9.63 -5.40
CA LEU A 50 13.46 10.28 -6.31
C LEU A 50 12.67 11.34 -5.56
N THR A 51 12.83 12.59 -5.95
CA THR A 51 12.14 13.72 -5.31
C THR A 51 11.40 14.54 -6.32
N ASN A 52 10.17 14.93 -6.02
CA ASN A 52 9.46 15.94 -6.79
C ASN A 52 8.88 17.00 -5.85
N HIS A 53 8.65 18.21 -6.35
CA HIS A 53 8.09 19.29 -5.54
C HIS A 53 6.59 19.50 -5.77
N ALA A 54 6.10 19.34 -7.01
CA ALA A 54 4.68 19.52 -7.34
C ALA A 54 3.94 18.17 -7.45
N GLY A 55 4.29 17.35 -8.44
CA GLY A 55 3.65 16.06 -8.71
C GLY A 55 4.26 14.85 -7.97
N PRO A 56 3.96 13.62 -8.40
CA PRO A 56 4.53 12.40 -7.81
C PRO A 56 6.03 12.26 -8.07
N ALA A 57 6.76 11.43 -7.33
CA ALA A 57 8.16 11.14 -7.64
C ALA A 57 8.29 10.39 -8.97
N VAL A 58 7.44 9.36 -9.13
CA VAL A 58 7.33 8.55 -10.36
C VAL A 58 5.93 8.68 -10.91
N PHE A 59 5.82 9.07 -12.17
CA PHE A 59 4.58 9.08 -12.93
C PHE A 59 4.66 8.03 -14.03
N ALA A 60 4.05 6.87 -13.78
CA ALA A 60 4.11 5.68 -14.61
C ALA A 60 2.71 5.07 -14.86
N ASP A 61 1.71 5.92 -15.02
CA ASP A 61 0.37 5.47 -15.40
C ASP A 61 0.41 4.74 -16.74
N LEU A 62 -0.37 3.66 -16.84
CA LEU A 62 -0.46 2.80 -18.01
C LEU A 62 0.89 2.17 -18.43
N LEU A 63 1.90 2.16 -17.54
CA LEU A 63 3.16 1.48 -17.76
C LEU A 63 2.92 -0.01 -18.00
N SER A 64 3.54 -0.58 -19.03
CA SER A 64 3.56 -2.03 -19.25
C SER A 64 4.98 -2.57 -19.05
N VAL A 65 5.14 -3.48 -18.09
CA VAL A 65 6.38 -4.24 -17.89
C VAL A 65 6.06 -5.73 -18.01
N LYS A 66 6.77 -6.43 -18.90
CA LYS A 66 6.59 -7.87 -19.09
C LYS A 66 7.39 -8.69 -18.08
N GLY A 67 8.58 -8.23 -17.72
CA GLY A 67 9.35 -8.78 -16.60
C GLY A 67 8.86 -8.29 -15.23
N ALA A 68 9.75 -8.34 -14.25
CA ALA A 68 9.52 -7.80 -12.91
C ALA A 68 9.90 -6.32 -12.82
N THR A 69 9.21 -5.60 -11.93
CA THR A 69 9.48 -4.22 -11.55
C THR A 69 10.03 -4.20 -10.13
N TYR A 70 11.26 -3.73 -9.98
CA TYR A 70 11.98 -3.66 -8.71
C TYR A 70 12.09 -2.21 -8.26
N LEU A 71 11.47 -1.89 -7.12
CA LEU A 71 11.55 -0.63 -6.40
C LEU A 71 12.17 -0.88 -5.01
N ASP A 72 13.12 -1.81 -4.96
CA ASP A 72 13.65 -2.36 -3.71
C ASP A 72 14.80 -1.55 -3.11
N GLY A 73 15.29 -2.03 -1.98
CA GLY A 73 16.44 -1.51 -1.26
C GLY A 73 16.13 -0.14 -0.66
N ARG A 74 17.15 0.71 -0.57
CA ARG A 74 17.01 2.08 -0.05
C ARG A 74 16.35 3.04 -1.04
N LEU A 75 15.38 2.58 -1.84
CA LEU A 75 14.60 3.47 -2.67
C LEU A 75 13.90 4.48 -1.75
N HIS A 76 14.13 5.76 -2.01
CA HIS A 76 13.49 6.85 -1.29
C HIS A 76 12.74 7.72 -2.29
N ALA A 77 11.41 7.67 -2.25
CA ALA A 77 10.55 8.47 -3.12
C ALA A 77 9.74 9.46 -2.29
N THR A 78 9.97 10.77 -2.51
CA THR A 78 9.15 11.82 -1.91
C THR A 78 8.08 12.27 -2.91
N ARG A 79 6.84 12.42 -2.42
CA ARG A 79 5.59 12.66 -3.18
C ARG A 79 4.98 11.42 -3.85
N GLY A 80 5.46 10.22 -3.52
CA GLY A 80 4.79 8.96 -3.89
C GLY A 80 4.97 8.52 -5.34
N LEU A 81 4.29 7.44 -5.70
CA LEU A 81 4.38 6.75 -6.99
C LEU A 81 2.98 6.59 -7.60
N ARG A 82 2.84 6.94 -8.88
CA ARG A 82 1.60 6.74 -9.63
C ARG A 82 1.81 5.67 -10.71
N LEU A 83 1.08 4.56 -10.57
CA LEU A 83 1.11 3.37 -11.44
C LEU A 83 -0.33 3.00 -11.85
N TRP A 84 -1.19 4.01 -12.02
CA TRP A 84 -2.60 3.80 -12.32
C TRP A 84 -2.77 3.03 -13.63
N GLY A 85 -3.59 1.97 -13.61
CA GLY A 85 -3.82 1.11 -14.78
C GLY A 85 -2.56 0.44 -15.33
N ALA A 86 -1.45 0.40 -14.59
CA ALA A 86 -0.21 -0.24 -15.03
C ALA A 86 -0.39 -1.75 -15.19
N MET A 87 0.23 -2.32 -16.23
CA MET A 87 0.24 -3.76 -16.51
C MET A 87 1.64 -4.31 -16.21
N LEU A 88 1.84 -4.73 -14.97
CA LEU A 88 3.08 -5.29 -14.46
C LEU A 88 2.96 -6.81 -14.43
N THR A 89 3.34 -7.47 -15.52
CA THR A 89 3.05 -8.90 -15.71
C THR A 89 3.80 -9.76 -14.70
N GLY A 90 5.03 -9.37 -14.34
CA GLY A 90 5.82 -10.00 -13.29
C GLY A 90 5.54 -9.45 -11.90
N GLN A 91 6.51 -9.62 -10.99
CA GLN A 91 6.45 -9.10 -9.63
C GLN A 91 6.59 -7.57 -9.63
N LEU A 92 5.80 -6.88 -8.81
CA LEU A 92 6.10 -5.55 -8.31
C LEU A 92 6.67 -5.70 -6.89
N SER A 93 7.94 -5.34 -6.73
CA SER A 93 8.67 -5.43 -5.48
C SER A 93 9.00 -4.04 -4.97
N MET A 94 8.72 -3.77 -3.69
CA MET A 94 9.10 -2.54 -2.97
C MET A 94 9.83 -2.90 -1.66
N GLU A 95 10.62 -3.97 -1.68
CA GLU A 95 11.26 -4.50 -0.49
C GLU A 95 12.25 -3.48 0.10
N GLY A 96 12.05 -3.10 1.36
CA GLY A 96 12.87 -2.11 2.07
C GLY A 96 12.67 -0.66 1.62
N ALA A 97 11.76 -0.40 0.69
CA ALA A 97 11.55 0.93 0.12
C ALA A 97 10.92 1.89 1.12
N LYS A 98 11.31 3.17 1.06
CA LYS A 98 10.66 4.27 1.79
C LYS A 98 9.94 5.18 0.81
N ILE A 99 8.62 5.20 0.87
CA ILE A 99 7.79 6.00 -0.03
C ILE A 99 6.88 6.88 0.80
N GLU A 100 7.04 8.18 0.67
CA GLU A 100 6.35 9.15 1.50
C GLU A 100 5.75 10.29 0.70
N THR A 101 4.56 10.74 1.10
CA THR A 101 4.00 12.02 0.64
C THR A 101 3.86 12.96 1.82
N HIS A 102 4.31 14.20 1.61
CA HIS A 102 4.19 15.29 2.56
C HIS A 102 3.47 16.46 1.95
N VAL A 103 2.79 17.23 2.80
CA VAL A 103 2.30 18.58 2.48
C VAL A 103 3.49 19.53 2.60
N LEU A 104 3.86 20.18 1.50
CA LEU A 104 4.75 21.33 1.59
C LEU A 104 3.90 22.51 2.07
N ALA A 105 4.39 23.24 3.08
CA ALA A 105 3.65 24.31 3.77
C ALA A 105 3.09 25.40 2.84
N ASP A 106 3.58 25.49 1.61
CA ASP A 106 3.28 26.56 0.65
C ASP A 106 2.36 26.13 -0.51
N HIS A 107 1.94 24.85 -0.57
CA HIS A 107 1.09 24.33 -1.64
C HIS A 107 -0.17 23.65 -1.09
N GLN A 108 -1.32 24.24 -1.44
CA GLN A 108 -2.66 23.83 -1.02
C GLN A 108 -3.10 22.46 -1.60
N GLU A 109 -2.41 21.95 -2.62
CA GLU A 109 -2.82 20.73 -3.33
C GLU A 109 -1.89 19.54 -3.00
N PRO A 110 -2.43 18.45 -2.42
CA PRO A 110 -1.65 17.25 -2.14
C PRO A 110 -1.34 16.53 -3.46
N GLY A 111 -0.27 16.93 -4.16
CA GLY A 111 -0.07 16.48 -5.54
C GLY A 111 -0.14 14.96 -5.86
N SER A 112 0.15 14.02 -4.95
CA SER A 112 -0.32 12.61 -5.10
C SER A 112 -1.25 12.28 -3.92
N ALA A 113 -2.44 11.77 -4.22
CA ALA A 113 -3.44 11.36 -3.24
C ALA A 113 -3.04 10.11 -2.43
N ALA A 114 -1.90 9.50 -2.75
CA ALA A 114 -1.34 8.37 -2.03
C ALA A 114 0.19 8.29 -2.15
N ALA A 115 0.83 7.59 -1.21
CA ALA A 115 2.24 7.22 -1.35
C ALA A 115 2.44 6.22 -2.49
N VAL A 116 1.54 5.25 -2.66
CA VAL A 116 1.55 4.33 -3.81
C VAL A 116 0.15 4.22 -4.40
N TRP A 117 0.01 4.53 -5.69
CA TRP A 117 -1.27 4.47 -6.39
C TRP A 117 -1.26 3.39 -7.48
N LEU A 118 -2.04 2.33 -7.25
CA LEU A 118 -2.14 1.10 -8.05
C LEU A 118 -3.58 0.81 -8.53
N SER A 119 -4.48 1.78 -8.49
CA SER A 119 -5.87 1.55 -8.90
C SER A 119 -5.95 1.02 -10.32
N SER A 120 -6.78 0.01 -10.53
CA SER A 120 -6.95 -0.70 -11.80
C SER A 120 -5.66 -1.30 -12.38
N ALA A 121 -4.55 -1.33 -11.63
CA ALA A 121 -3.32 -1.96 -12.08
C ALA A 121 -3.49 -3.49 -12.05
N THR A 122 -2.75 -4.17 -12.93
CA THR A 122 -2.65 -5.61 -12.93
C THR A 122 -1.21 -6.03 -12.68
N ILE A 123 -0.99 -6.80 -11.62
CA ILE A 123 0.32 -7.19 -11.12
C ILE A 123 0.43 -8.72 -11.09
N GLY A 124 1.58 -9.28 -11.45
CA GLY A 124 1.86 -10.70 -11.26
C GLY A 124 1.86 -11.08 -9.79
N ARG A 125 2.73 -10.44 -8.99
CA ARG A 125 2.85 -10.62 -7.53
C ARG A 125 3.20 -9.30 -6.87
N LEU A 126 2.63 -8.98 -5.72
CA LEU A 126 2.91 -7.73 -5.00
C LEU A 126 3.69 -8.01 -3.71
N VAL A 127 4.89 -7.42 -3.59
CA VAL A 127 5.81 -7.64 -2.45
C VAL A 127 6.14 -6.30 -1.79
N LEU A 128 5.84 -6.17 -0.49
CA LEU A 128 6.04 -4.96 0.32
C LEU A 128 6.91 -5.21 1.57
N ARG A 129 7.80 -6.21 1.51
CA ARG A 129 8.63 -6.64 2.65
C ARG A 129 9.48 -5.50 3.20
N GLY A 130 9.34 -5.15 4.48
CA GLY A 130 10.10 -4.06 5.09
C GLY A 130 9.90 -2.68 4.44
N ALA A 131 8.90 -2.53 3.57
CA ALA A 131 8.57 -1.25 2.98
C ALA A 131 7.93 -0.33 4.04
N THR A 132 8.21 0.97 3.96
CA THR A 132 7.53 1.99 4.74
C THR A 132 6.75 2.89 3.80
N LEU A 133 5.44 2.94 3.97
CA LEU A 133 4.54 3.77 3.17
C LEU A 133 3.87 4.82 4.06
N SER A 134 4.01 6.10 3.76
CA SER A 134 3.36 7.15 4.55
C SER A 134 2.79 8.26 3.70
N SER A 135 1.58 8.69 4.00
CA SER A 135 0.95 9.84 3.37
C SER A 135 0.30 10.74 4.42
N ASP A 136 0.65 12.02 4.40
CA ASP A 136 0.12 13.01 5.34
C ASP A 136 -1.29 13.50 4.99
N THR A 137 -1.75 13.25 3.77
CA THR A 137 -3.05 13.73 3.23
C THR A 137 -3.90 12.65 2.61
N GLY A 138 -3.35 11.45 2.45
CA GLY A 138 -3.87 10.43 1.57
C GLY A 138 -3.74 9.04 2.16
N SER A 139 -4.03 8.04 1.35
CA SER A 139 -3.76 6.65 1.73
C SER A 139 -2.25 6.36 1.59
N ALA A 140 -1.73 5.43 2.39
CA ALA A 140 -0.40 4.89 2.15
C ALA A 140 -0.39 4.11 0.81
N LEU A 141 -1.45 3.35 0.53
CA LEU A 141 -1.62 2.65 -0.73
C LEU A 141 -3.10 2.68 -1.15
N ILE A 142 -3.34 3.09 -2.40
CA ILE A 142 -4.63 2.96 -3.08
C ILE A 142 -4.49 1.92 -4.18
N GLY A 143 -5.35 0.92 -4.16
CA GLY A 143 -5.44 -0.15 -5.14
C GLY A 143 -6.88 -0.60 -5.32
N ASP A 144 -7.82 0.33 -5.46
CA ASP A 144 -9.18 0.01 -5.88
C ASP A 144 -9.16 -0.70 -7.24
N TYR A 145 -9.88 -1.82 -7.33
CA TYR A 145 -9.89 -2.70 -8.51
C TYR A 145 -8.50 -3.20 -8.93
N LEU A 146 -7.53 -3.24 -8.01
CA LEU A 146 -6.22 -3.84 -8.24
C LEU A 146 -6.38 -5.34 -8.52
N THR A 147 -5.74 -5.84 -9.58
CA THR A 147 -5.67 -7.28 -9.85
C THR A 147 -4.27 -7.78 -9.55
N VAL A 148 -4.14 -8.75 -8.63
CA VAL A 148 -2.91 -9.49 -8.36
C VAL A 148 -3.11 -10.94 -8.78
N ARG A 149 -2.34 -11.40 -9.77
CA ARG A 149 -2.49 -12.75 -10.34
C ARG A 149 -1.92 -13.87 -9.47
N GLY A 150 -1.04 -13.52 -8.53
CA GLY A 150 -0.47 -14.42 -7.53
C GLY A 150 -0.71 -13.87 -6.14
N ASP A 151 0.29 -13.99 -5.28
CA ASP A 151 0.20 -13.50 -3.91
C ASP A 151 0.39 -11.98 -3.81
N ALA A 152 -0.29 -11.40 -2.85
CA ALA A 152 -0.18 -10.00 -2.50
C ALA A 152 0.32 -9.85 -1.05
N PHE A 153 1.15 -8.83 -0.84
CA PHE A 153 1.68 -8.42 0.47
C PHE A 153 2.58 -9.47 1.14
N VAL A 154 3.29 -10.30 0.37
CA VAL A 154 4.03 -11.45 0.93
C VAL A 154 5.07 -11.05 1.98
N TRP A 155 4.90 -11.54 3.22
CA TRP A 155 5.73 -11.27 4.40
C TRP A 155 6.46 -12.54 4.91
N GLU A 156 7.56 -12.39 5.66
CA GLU A 156 8.31 -13.47 6.33
C GLU A 156 8.69 -13.08 7.78
N PRO A 157 8.85 -14.02 8.73
CA PRO A 157 8.91 -13.69 10.15
C PRO A 157 10.33 -13.40 10.66
N ARG A 158 10.52 -12.20 11.25
CA ARG A 158 10.88 -11.96 12.68
C ARG A 158 11.36 -10.54 12.99
N ASP A 159 11.80 -9.74 12.00
CA ASP A 159 12.43 -8.44 12.27
C ASP A 159 12.01 -7.29 11.33
N SER A 160 10.95 -7.46 10.52
CA SER A 160 10.46 -6.40 9.64
C SER A 160 8.96 -6.20 9.75
N ASN A 161 8.55 -5.12 10.42
CA ASN A 161 7.17 -4.64 10.40
C ASN A 161 6.93 -3.98 9.04
N PHE A 162 5.68 -4.00 8.56
CA PHE A 162 5.23 -3.19 7.43
C PHE A 162 4.47 -1.98 8.00
N PRO A 163 5.16 -0.87 8.34
CA PRO A 163 4.50 0.34 8.80
C PRO A 163 3.89 1.08 7.61
N ALA A 164 2.57 1.20 7.62
CA ALA A 164 1.83 2.03 6.68
C ALA A 164 1.02 3.08 7.44
N ARG A 165 1.13 4.34 7.01
CA ARG A 165 0.39 5.46 7.60
C ARG A 165 -0.34 6.26 6.53
N GLY A 166 -1.63 6.51 6.76
CA GLY A 166 -2.45 7.37 5.92
C GLY A 166 -3.23 8.37 6.75
N ALA A 167 -3.86 9.33 6.07
CA ALA A 167 -4.75 10.33 6.65
C ALA A 167 -5.94 10.58 5.70
N SER A 168 -6.58 9.50 5.23
CA SER A 168 -7.65 9.55 4.23
C SER A 168 -8.92 8.87 4.72
N GLU A 169 -10.08 9.40 4.33
CA GLU A 169 -11.38 8.73 4.52
C GLU A 169 -11.47 7.37 3.80
N LEU A 170 -10.69 7.16 2.74
CA LEU A 170 -10.60 5.88 2.00
C LEU A 170 -9.77 4.83 2.75
N GLY A 171 -9.05 5.26 3.78
CA GLY A 171 -8.24 4.42 4.64
C GLY A 171 -6.73 4.47 4.35
N THR A 172 -5.94 3.78 5.17
CA THR A 172 -4.48 3.70 4.98
C THR A 172 -4.11 2.75 3.84
N LEU A 173 -4.68 1.55 3.86
CA LEU A 173 -4.60 0.56 2.79
C LEU A 173 -6.00 0.41 2.18
N CYS A 174 -6.20 1.03 1.01
CA CYS A 174 -7.48 1.09 0.31
C CYS A 174 -7.46 0.11 -0.88
N LEU A 175 -8.16 -1.02 -0.75
CA LEU A 175 -8.20 -2.10 -1.74
C LEU A 175 -9.64 -2.55 -2.10
N PRO A 176 -10.63 -1.63 -2.21
CA PRO A 176 -11.99 -2.05 -2.53
C PRO A 176 -12.06 -2.65 -3.94
N GLY A 177 -12.81 -3.75 -4.08
CA GLY A 177 -12.95 -4.46 -5.35
C GLY A 177 -11.66 -5.10 -5.88
N ALA A 178 -10.60 -5.15 -5.08
CA ALA A 178 -9.34 -5.77 -5.49
C ALA A 178 -9.51 -7.28 -5.68
N HIS A 179 -8.86 -7.85 -6.69
CA HIS A 179 -8.86 -9.27 -6.97
C HIS A 179 -7.46 -9.85 -6.73
N VAL A 180 -7.32 -10.79 -5.81
CA VAL A 180 -6.07 -11.51 -5.53
C VAL A 180 -6.31 -12.99 -5.78
N ALA A 181 -5.70 -13.53 -6.83
CA ALA A 181 -5.84 -14.95 -7.17
C ALA A 181 -5.02 -15.87 -6.25
N GLY A 182 -3.98 -15.34 -5.61
CA GLY A 182 -3.22 -16.02 -4.56
C GLY A 182 -3.65 -15.62 -3.16
N GLN A 183 -2.67 -15.61 -2.27
CA GLN A 183 -2.81 -15.27 -0.86
C GLN A 183 -2.75 -13.76 -0.64
N LEU A 184 -3.49 -13.25 0.35
CA LEU A 184 -3.33 -11.89 0.89
C LEU A 184 -2.79 -11.99 2.32
N THR A 185 -1.56 -11.53 2.55
CA THR A 185 -0.93 -11.60 3.88
C THR A 185 -0.59 -10.22 4.42
N LEU A 186 -1.15 -9.86 5.57
CA LEU A 186 -0.83 -8.65 6.33
C LEU A 186 -0.28 -9.00 7.73
N ARG A 187 0.29 -10.19 7.88
CA ARG A 187 0.91 -10.64 9.13
C ARG A 187 1.91 -9.63 9.66
N GLY A 188 1.86 -9.32 10.96
CA GLY A 188 2.76 -8.37 11.62
C GLY A 188 2.76 -6.94 11.06
N SER A 189 1.78 -6.59 10.23
CA SER A 189 1.70 -5.25 9.63
C SER A 189 1.13 -4.23 10.61
N GLU A 190 1.62 -3.01 10.55
CA GLU A 190 1.14 -1.88 11.35
C GLU A 190 0.48 -0.85 10.44
N LEU A 191 -0.85 -0.80 10.46
CA LEU A 191 -1.63 0.15 9.69
C LEU A 191 -2.18 1.22 10.63
N THR A 192 -1.92 2.49 10.33
CA THR A 192 -2.46 3.62 11.11
C THR A 192 -3.09 4.64 10.19
N ASN A 193 -4.40 4.85 10.33
CA ASN A 193 -5.09 5.97 9.72
C ASN A 193 -5.27 7.10 10.74
N SER A 194 -4.75 8.27 10.38
CA SER A 194 -4.82 9.51 11.16
C SER A 194 -5.81 10.52 10.55
N SER A 195 -6.77 10.07 9.72
CA SER A 195 -7.77 10.96 9.13
C SER A 195 -8.58 11.68 10.20
N SER A 196 -9.22 12.79 9.80
CA SER A 196 -9.97 13.63 10.74
C SER A 196 -11.16 12.88 11.35
N LYS A 197 -11.68 13.38 12.47
CA LYS A 197 -12.90 12.84 13.06
C LYS A 197 -14.15 13.11 12.21
N ASP A 198 -14.11 14.16 11.39
CA ASP A 198 -15.21 14.60 10.54
C ASP A 198 -15.33 13.71 9.28
N GLU A 199 -14.19 13.24 8.76
CA GLU A 199 -14.10 12.32 7.62
C GLU A 199 -13.26 11.08 8.00
N PRO A 200 -13.81 10.18 8.85
CA PRO A 200 -13.04 9.09 9.43
C PRO A 200 -12.96 7.89 8.48
N GLY A 201 -11.74 7.46 8.14
CA GLY A 201 -11.50 6.28 7.31
C GLY A 201 -10.95 5.09 8.10
N PRO A 202 -11.09 3.85 7.59
CA PRO A 202 -10.52 2.66 8.23
C PRO A 202 -9.00 2.62 8.11
N ALA A 203 -8.30 1.77 8.86
CA ALA A 203 -6.89 1.50 8.56
C ALA A 203 -6.76 0.60 7.32
N LEU A 204 -7.63 -0.39 7.20
CA LEU A 204 -7.70 -1.34 6.09
C LEU A 204 -9.11 -1.37 5.50
N LEU A 205 -9.24 -1.07 4.20
CA LEU A 205 -10.49 -1.16 3.45
C LEU A 205 -10.36 -2.24 2.37
N LEU A 206 -11.17 -3.29 2.47
CA LEU A 206 -11.17 -4.44 1.55
C LEU A 206 -12.59 -4.76 1.04
N ASP A 207 -13.50 -3.79 1.07
CA ASP A 207 -14.88 -4.00 0.63
C ASP A 207 -14.95 -4.48 -0.83
N GLU A 208 -15.75 -5.49 -1.10
CA GLU A 208 -15.85 -6.19 -2.38
C GLU A 208 -14.56 -6.84 -2.89
N ALA A 209 -13.49 -6.93 -2.09
CA ALA A 209 -12.27 -7.60 -2.52
C ALA A 209 -12.51 -9.12 -2.66
N GLU A 210 -12.03 -9.69 -3.76
CA GLU A 210 -12.06 -11.14 -4.03
C GLU A 210 -10.66 -11.71 -3.85
N ILE A 211 -10.44 -12.42 -2.75
CA ILE A 211 -9.20 -13.16 -2.49
C ILE A 211 -9.52 -14.64 -2.64
N GLN A 212 -8.86 -15.32 -3.58
CA GLN A 212 -9.07 -16.74 -3.85
C GLN A 212 -8.28 -17.64 -2.88
N GLY A 213 -7.09 -17.20 -2.46
CA GLY A 213 -6.32 -17.84 -1.39
C GLY A 213 -6.81 -17.45 0.00
N ASP A 214 -6.00 -17.72 1.01
CA ASP A 214 -6.27 -17.30 2.38
C ASP A 214 -5.97 -15.82 2.59
N VAL A 215 -6.67 -15.26 3.58
CA VAL A 215 -6.43 -13.91 4.07
C VAL A 215 -5.80 -14.06 5.46
N LEU A 216 -4.50 -13.77 5.54
CA LEU A 216 -3.68 -13.95 6.74
C LEU A 216 -3.47 -12.60 7.43
N ILE A 217 -4.23 -12.35 8.50
CA ILE A 217 -4.18 -11.12 9.30
C ILE A 217 -4.01 -11.52 10.76
N ASP A 218 -2.80 -11.92 11.12
CA ASP A 218 -2.43 -12.43 12.44
C ASP A 218 -0.98 -12.02 12.77
N GLU A 219 -0.34 -12.70 13.73
CA GLU A 219 1.06 -12.51 14.11
C GLU A 219 1.42 -11.04 14.38
N ALA A 220 0.80 -10.44 15.41
CA ALA A 220 0.99 -9.04 15.82
C ALA A 220 0.53 -7.97 14.82
N PHE A 221 -0.36 -8.30 13.87
CA PHE A 221 -1.04 -7.30 13.05
C PHE A 221 -1.76 -6.24 13.93
N THR A 222 -1.52 -4.96 13.61
CA THR A 222 -2.13 -3.83 14.29
C THR A 222 -2.79 -2.90 13.28
N ALA A 223 -4.05 -2.54 13.52
CA ALA A 223 -4.80 -1.56 12.75
C ALA A 223 -5.38 -0.49 13.67
N ILE A 224 -5.02 0.76 13.44
CA ILE A 224 -5.48 1.93 14.20
C ILE A 224 -6.19 2.87 13.26
N ALA A 225 -7.40 3.30 13.62
CA ALA A 225 -8.19 4.27 12.89
C ALA A 225 -8.85 5.25 13.88
N PRO A 226 -9.39 6.39 13.42
CA PRO A 226 -10.18 7.28 14.27
C PRO A 226 -11.33 6.51 14.92
N SER A 227 -11.67 6.85 16.17
CA SER A 227 -12.66 6.10 16.98
C SER A 227 -14.07 6.01 16.36
N SER A 228 -14.37 6.87 15.39
CA SER A 228 -15.62 6.90 14.62
C SER A 228 -15.61 5.98 13.38
N SER A 229 -14.50 5.28 13.10
CA SER A 229 -14.38 4.33 11.98
C SER A 229 -13.99 2.93 12.46
N ALA A 230 -14.34 1.92 11.67
CA ALA A 230 -13.84 0.57 11.90
C ALA A 230 -12.34 0.53 11.54
N ALA A 231 -11.50 -0.07 12.38
CA ALA A 231 -10.07 -0.22 12.04
C ALA A 231 -9.85 -1.04 10.77
N VAL A 232 -10.73 -2.03 10.50
CA VAL A 232 -10.74 -2.86 9.30
C VAL A 232 -12.18 -2.94 8.78
N SER A 233 -12.39 -2.63 7.50
CA SER A 233 -13.65 -2.83 6.77
C SER A 233 -13.47 -3.93 5.73
N PHE A 234 -14.41 -4.87 5.72
CA PHE A 234 -14.43 -5.99 4.79
C PHE A 234 -15.85 -6.48 4.56
N ASP A 235 -16.48 -5.98 3.50
CA ASP A 235 -17.72 -6.55 2.96
C ASP A 235 -17.44 -7.50 1.79
N GLN A 236 -18.03 -8.68 1.80
CA GLN A 236 -17.80 -9.72 0.78
C GLN A 236 -18.92 -9.68 -0.27
N ARG A 237 -18.59 -9.88 -1.55
CA ARG A 237 -19.63 -10.09 -2.58
C ARG A 237 -20.43 -11.36 -2.26
N SER A 238 -21.75 -11.22 -2.18
CA SER A 238 -22.72 -12.21 -1.66
C SER A 238 -22.72 -13.60 -2.30
N ASP A 239 -22.05 -13.80 -3.44
CA ASP A 239 -22.34 -14.91 -4.36
C ASP A 239 -21.20 -15.95 -4.52
N ARG A 240 -20.08 -15.86 -3.78
CA ARG A 240 -18.95 -16.82 -3.93
C ARG A 240 -18.39 -17.32 -2.59
N LYS A 241 -17.86 -18.55 -2.61
CA LYS A 241 -17.29 -19.27 -1.44
C LYS A 241 -16.26 -18.39 -0.73
N ALA A 242 -16.54 -18.02 0.50
CA ALA A 242 -15.65 -17.21 1.33
C ALA A 242 -14.28 -17.88 1.52
N ALA A 243 -13.20 -17.11 1.32
CA ALA A 243 -11.89 -17.46 1.83
C ALA A 243 -11.94 -17.52 3.37
N PRO A 244 -11.26 -18.48 4.02
CA PRO A 244 -11.18 -18.52 5.47
C PRO A 244 -10.38 -17.31 5.98
N LEU A 245 -11.06 -16.42 6.71
CA LEU A 245 -10.41 -15.31 7.41
C LEU A 245 -9.73 -15.85 8.68
N HIS A 246 -8.41 -16.01 8.63
CA HIS A 246 -7.60 -16.33 9.81
C HIS A 246 -7.18 -15.03 10.49
N ALA A 247 -8.10 -14.47 11.28
CA ALA A 247 -7.82 -13.36 12.19
C ALA A 247 -7.64 -13.92 13.61
N ALA A 248 -6.39 -14.11 14.03
CA ALA A 248 -6.09 -14.40 15.42
C ALA A 248 -6.04 -13.07 16.17
N ALA A 249 -7.10 -12.75 16.92
CA ALA A 249 -7.00 -11.73 17.96
C ALA A 249 -6.21 -12.35 19.11
N GLU A 250 -4.90 -12.08 19.19
CA GLU A 250 -4.19 -12.30 20.44
C GLU A 250 -4.76 -11.32 21.47
N GLU A 251 -5.35 -11.86 22.54
CA GLU A 251 -5.70 -11.06 23.70
C GLU A 251 -4.40 -10.42 24.22
N PRO A 252 -4.38 -9.11 24.53
CA PRO A 252 -3.25 -8.55 25.23
C PRO A 252 -3.12 -9.32 26.54
N THR A 253 -2.02 -10.04 26.68
CA THR A 253 -1.70 -10.77 27.92
C THR A 253 -1.79 -9.76 29.05
N THR A 254 -2.83 -9.91 29.87
CA THR A 254 -3.08 -9.11 31.05
C THR A 254 -2.08 -9.54 32.12
N ALA A 255 -0.86 -9.05 31.99
CA ALA A 255 0.09 -8.94 33.09
C ALA A 255 0.21 -7.46 33.47
N ALA A 256 -0.88 -6.90 34.00
CA ALA A 256 -0.84 -5.60 34.67
C ALA A 256 -0.44 -5.79 36.14
N PRO A 257 0.54 -5.03 36.67
CA PRO A 257 0.65 -4.77 38.10
C PRO A 257 -0.60 -3.99 38.58
N GLN A 258 -1.05 -4.24 39.81
CA GLN A 258 -2.30 -3.73 40.40
C GLN A 258 -2.51 -2.19 40.25
N PRO A 259 -3.76 -1.71 40.12
CA PRO A 259 -4.08 -0.32 39.78
C PRO A 259 -4.19 0.63 41.00
N ARG A 260 -3.87 1.91 40.78
CA ARG A 260 -4.43 3.06 41.55
C ARG A 260 -5.50 3.74 40.69
N PRO A 261 -6.58 4.30 41.28
CA PRO A 261 -7.78 4.69 40.54
C PRO A 261 -7.64 6.10 39.94
N HIS A 262 -8.11 6.29 38.70
CA HIS A 262 -9.01 7.36 38.22
C HIS A 262 -9.21 7.25 36.68
N GLN A 263 -10.47 7.09 36.25
CA GLN A 263 -11.03 7.02 34.89
C GLN A 263 -11.11 8.42 34.19
N PRO A 264 -11.55 8.57 32.90
CA PRO A 264 -12.16 7.58 32.00
C PRO A 264 -11.66 7.49 30.52
N ASP A 265 -11.76 6.27 30.00
CA ASP A 265 -12.34 5.78 28.74
C ASP A 265 -11.89 6.30 27.36
N GLY A 266 -10.99 5.53 26.72
CA GLY A 266 -10.86 5.42 25.26
C GLY A 266 -11.24 3.99 24.83
N GLY A 267 -12.33 3.85 24.07
CA GLY A 267 -12.92 2.55 23.73
C GLY A 267 -12.10 1.76 22.70
N HIS A 268 -11.59 0.61 23.11
CA HIS A 268 -11.14 -0.46 22.21
C HIS A 268 -12.31 -1.43 22.00
N VAL A 269 -12.80 -1.59 20.75
CA VAL A 269 -13.87 -2.56 20.45
C VAL A 269 -13.53 -3.45 19.26
N ARG A 270 -13.81 -4.73 19.50
CA ARG A 270 -13.62 -5.95 18.70
C ARG A 270 -14.33 -5.94 17.34
N ALA A 271 -13.75 -6.68 16.41
CA ALA A 271 -14.39 -7.10 15.16
C ALA A 271 -15.75 -7.79 15.43
N ALA A 272 -16.83 -7.24 14.87
CA ALA A 272 -18.16 -7.85 14.93
C ALA A 272 -18.47 -8.59 13.62
N ARG A 273 -18.61 -9.91 13.67
CA ARG A 273 -19.22 -10.70 12.58
C ARG A 273 -20.72 -10.43 12.53
N ARG A 274 -21.24 -9.81 11.47
CA ARG A 274 -22.66 -9.91 11.13
C ARG A 274 -22.90 -11.22 10.38
N ARG A 275 -23.57 -12.18 11.04
CA ARG A 275 -24.16 -13.34 10.35
C ARG A 275 -25.37 -12.85 9.56
N ALA A 276 -25.39 -13.09 8.25
CA ALA A 276 -26.63 -13.07 7.49
C ALA A 276 -27.56 -14.18 7.99
N ALA A 277 -28.79 -13.84 8.33
CA ALA A 277 -29.84 -14.83 8.62
C ALA A 277 -30.40 -15.38 7.30
N PRO A 278 -30.65 -16.70 7.18
CA PRO A 278 -31.28 -17.24 5.99
C PRO A 278 -32.77 -16.86 5.96
N ARG A 279 -33.29 -16.56 4.77
CA ARG A 279 -34.72 -16.65 4.45
C ARG A 279 -35.01 -17.98 3.79
#